data_AF-A0A3D9C0N6-F1
#
_entry.id   AF-A0A3D9C0N6-F1
#
_cell.length_a   1.000
_cell.length_b   1.000
_cell.length_c   1.000
_cell.angle_alpha   90.00
_cell.angle_beta   90.00
_cell.angle_gamma   90.00
#
_symmetry.space_group_name_H-M   'P 1'
#
loop_
_entity.id
_entity.type
_entity.pdbx_description
1 polymer ?
#
loop_
_entity_poly.entity_id
_entity_poly.type
_entity_poly.pdbx_seq_one_letter_code
_entity_poly.pdbx_strand_id
1 'polypeptide(L)'
;MLLDAKLNQFDSFPIEFKEINPEDFMFTLDTSGTRVPRTDFEIENGGDKILISPDTNGYINDTLQTHLELAHKNTVVINAPVGQGKSYAIIQTVKRYFDSNEKYLVFVVSPFVSLVKQYCNDIEESGVPADQIYSYDNLGRSTSIDYTKREIQVVTANTLLGNPGEDGFKNSDIKRGYINTLVTHCEREGIKVVFIYDEIHDSYHNFQQEYIFNLWKWRNVIQKNVNRQQKVY
;
A
#
# COMPACT_ATOMS: atom_id res chain seq x y z
N MET A 1 13.88 -48.44 2.20
CA MET A 1 14.65 -47.77 1.14
C MET A 1 14.07 -46.37 1.01
N LEU A 2 14.68 -45.42 1.72
CA LEU A 2 14.25 -44.01 1.78
C LEU A 2 14.65 -43.31 0.48
N LEU A 3 13.71 -42.60 -0.11
CA LEU A 3 13.95 -41.73 -1.27
C LEU A 3 14.69 -40.47 -0.77
N ASP A 4 16.03 -40.49 -0.80
CA ASP A 4 16.84 -39.29 -0.88
C ASP A 4 16.73 -38.74 -2.32
N ALA A 5 15.62 -38.07 -2.61
CA ALA A 5 15.52 -37.25 -3.80
C ALA A 5 16.41 -36.01 -3.58
N LYS A 6 17.61 -36.06 -4.16
CA LYS A 6 18.59 -34.96 -4.17
C LYS A 6 17.93 -33.64 -4.58
N LEU A 7 17.76 -32.74 -3.62
CA LEU A 7 17.35 -31.35 -3.81
C LEU A 7 18.38 -30.51 -4.58
N ASN A 8 19.56 -31.06 -4.86
CA ASN A 8 20.67 -30.41 -5.56
C ASN A 8 20.35 -29.88 -6.98
N GLN A 9 19.16 -30.15 -7.53
CA GLN A 9 18.74 -29.60 -8.81
C GLN A 9 18.37 -28.10 -8.74
N PHE A 10 18.11 -27.56 -7.54
CA PHE A 10 17.72 -26.15 -7.38
C PHE A 10 18.83 -25.22 -6.86
N ASP A 11 19.98 -25.77 -6.43
CA ASP A 11 21.08 -25.01 -5.81
C ASP A 11 21.81 -24.05 -6.77
N SER A 12 21.56 -24.14 -8.08
CA SER A 12 22.24 -23.36 -9.12
C SER A 12 21.33 -22.48 -9.95
N PHE A 13 20.05 -22.34 -9.58
CA PHE A 13 19.22 -21.33 -10.24
C PHE A 13 19.65 -19.94 -9.75
N PRO A 14 20.00 -19.01 -10.66
CA PRO A 14 20.24 -17.63 -10.25
C PRO A 14 18.95 -17.10 -9.63
N ILE A 15 19.03 -16.76 -8.35
CA ILE A 15 17.95 -16.04 -7.68
C ILE A 15 17.99 -14.63 -8.26
N GLU A 16 17.10 -14.32 -9.21
CA GLU A 16 16.93 -12.96 -9.71
C GLU A 16 16.37 -12.09 -8.58
N PHE A 17 17.28 -11.38 -7.91
CA PHE A 17 16.95 -10.35 -6.94
C PHE A 17 16.96 -9.02 -7.66
N LYS A 18 15.77 -8.43 -7.86
CA LYS A 18 15.71 -7.01 -8.20
C LYS A 18 15.83 -6.20 -6.92
N GLU A 19 17.04 -5.77 -6.63
CA GLU A 19 17.28 -4.73 -5.65
C GLU A 19 16.60 -3.44 -6.13
N ILE A 20 15.84 -2.80 -5.25
CA ILE A 20 15.32 -1.45 -5.53
C ILE A 20 16.43 -0.47 -5.16
N ASN A 21 16.89 0.27 -6.16
CA ASN A 21 17.91 1.29 -6.01
C ASN A 21 17.35 2.67 -6.34
N PRO A 22 17.90 3.74 -5.76
CA PRO A 22 17.54 5.12 -6.10
C PRO A 22 17.52 5.38 -7.62
N GLU A 23 18.47 4.82 -8.37
CA GLU A 23 18.55 4.96 -9.83
C GLU A 23 17.34 4.40 -10.60
N ASP A 24 16.56 3.48 -10.02
CA ASP A 24 15.32 2.95 -10.62
C ASP A 24 14.25 4.03 -10.75
N PHE A 25 14.34 5.08 -9.93
CA PHE A 25 13.39 6.18 -9.86
C PHE A 25 13.88 7.41 -10.63
N MET A 26 15.18 7.52 -10.93
CA MET A 26 15.78 8.70 -11.56
C MET A 26 15.41 8.89 -13.03
N PHE A 27 14.72 7.94 -13.66
CA PHE A 27 14.44 7.97 -15.09
C PHE A 27 13.00 7.59 -15.42
N THR A 28 12.51 8.11 -16.54
CA THR A 28 11.22 7.76 -17.14
C THR A 28 11.40 7.48 -18.63
N LEU A 29 10.36 6.94 -19.26
CA LEU A 29 10.28 6.86 -20.71
C LEU A 29 9.48 8.06 -21.22
N ASP A 30 9.98 8.74 -22.24
CA ASP A 30 9.20 9.72 -22.98
C ASP A 30 8.21 9.02 -23.94
N THR A 31 7.43 9.81 -24.70
CA THR A 31 6.44 9.28 -25.66
C THR A 31 7.07 8.49 -26.81
N SER A 32 8.38 8.61 -27.03
CA SER A 32 9.14 7.82 -28.02
C SER A 32 9.71 6.53 -27.42
N GLY A 33 9.55 6.29 -26.12
CA GLY A 33 10.16 5.18 -25.40
C GLY A 33 11.62 5.43 -25.03
N THR A 34 12.11 6.66 -25.13
CA THR A 34 13.48 7.02 -24.77
C THR A 34 13.60 7.26 -23.27
N ARG A 35 14.63 6.68 -22.65
CA ARG A 35 14.93 6.90 -21.23
C ARG A 35 15.43 8.32 -21.02
N VAL A 36 14.68 9.12 -20.26
CA VAL A 36 15.02 10.51 -19.92
C VAL A 36 15.07 10.69 -18.40
N PRO A 37 15.95 11.56 -17.87
CA PRO A 37 16.00 11.84 -16.44
C PRO A 37 14.67 12.41 -15.93
N ARG A 38 14.24 11.96 -14.76
CA ARG A 38 13.15 12.57 -14.01
C ARG A 38 13.65 13.79 -13.25
N THR A 39 12.82 14.83 -13.21
CA THR A 39 13.10 16.10 -12.52
C THR A 39 11.92 16.55 -11.66
N ASP A 40 10.89 15.72 -11.60
CA ASP A 40 9.57 15.93 -11.03
C ASP A 40 9.46 15.47 -9.56
N PHE A 41 10.52 14.85 -9.02
CA PHE A 41 10.66 14.60 -7.59
C PHE A 41 12.13 14.50 -7.17
N GLU A 42 12.35 14.56 -5.85
CA GLU A 42 13.63 14.35 -5.20
C GLU A 42 13.62 13.01 -4.45
N ILE A 43 14.75 12.30 -4.47
CA ILE A 43 14.98 11.15 -3.60
C ILE A 43 15.60 11.70 -2.31
N GLU A 44 14.88 11.56 -1.21
CA GLU A 44 15.35 12.02 0.11
C GLU A 44 16.63 11.31 0.56
N ASN A 45 17.18 11.73 1.70
CA ASN A 45 18.42 11.17 2.25
C ASN A 45 19.61 11.31 1.27
N GLY A 46 19.69 12.44 0.56
CA GLY A 46 20.78 12.71 -0.38
C GLY A 46 20.80 11.81 -1.61
N GLY A 47 19.68 11.13 -1.93
CA GLY A 47 19.62 10.15 -2.99
C GLY A 47 19.98 8.73 -2.57
N ASP A 48 20.22 8.48 -1.27
CA ASP A 48 20.59 7.15 -0.75
C ASP A 48 19.41 6.42 -0.11
N LYS A 49 19.36 5.11 -0.29
CA LYS A 49 18.42 4.24 0.43
C LYS A 49 18.86 4.03 1.88
N ILE A 50 17.88 3.85 2.77
CA ILE A 50 18.12 3.49 4.17
C ILE A 50 18.18 1.97 4.29
N LEU A 51 19.29 1.45 4.81
CA LEU A 51 19.45 0.02 5.11
C LEU A 51 18.95 -0.26 6.52
N ILE A 52 17.92 -1.11 6.63
CA ILE A 52 17.40 -1.59 7.91
C ILE A 52 17.80 -3.04 8.13
N SER A 53 18.06 -3.40 9.39
CA SER A 53 18.36 -4.78 9.81
C SER A 53 17.24 -5.32 10.69
N PRO A 54 16.93 -6.63 10.58
CA PRO A 54 16.03 -7.28 11.53
C PRO A 54 16.58 -7.28 12.96
N ASP A 55 15.69 -7.35 13.94
CA ASP A 55 16.03 -7.55 15.34
C ASP A 55 16.58 -8.97 15.60
N THR A 56 16.85 -9.29 16.88
CA THR A 56 17.33 -10.61 17.29
C THR A 56 16.35 -11.75 16.99
N ASN A 57 15.08 -11.45 16.74
CA ASN A 57 14.03 -12.41 16.39
C ASN A 57 13.80 -12.49 14.87
N GLY A 58 14.51 -11.70 14.07
CA GLY A 58 14.38 -11.67 12.61
C GLY A 58 13.27 -10.76 12.09
N TYR A 59 12.72 -9.84 12.90
CA TYR A 59 11.66 -8.91 12.52
C TYR A 59 12.16 -7.49 12.30
N ILE A 60 11.56 -6.77 11.35
CA ILE A 60 11.98 -5.40 11.00
C ILE A 60 11.11 -4.30 11.59
N ASN A 61 10.06 -4.62 12.35
CA ASN A 61 9.06 -3.64 12.77
C ASN A 61 9.70 -2.46 13.49
N ASP A 62 10.43 -2.70 14.57
CA ASP A 62 10.90 -1.63 15.45
C ASP A 62 11.85 -0.67 14.71
N THR A 63 12.82 -1.23 13.97
CA THR A 63 13.72 -0.46 13.11
C THR A 63 12.97 0.30 12.02
N LEU A 64 11.97 -0.32 11.38
CA LEU A 64 11.18 0.36 10.35
C LEU A 64 10.39 1.54 10.94
N GLN A 65 9.77 1.36 12.12
CA GLN A 65 8.96 2.42 12.74
C GLN A 65 9.80 3.67 13.05
N THR A 66 11.08 3.53 13.43
CA THR A 66 11.97 4.67 13.71
C THR A 66 12.30 5.51 12.49
N HIS A 67 12.20 4.93 11.28
CA HIS A 67 12.43 5.64 10.02
C HIS A 67 11.13 6.15 9.37
N LEU A 68 9.96 5.74 9.89
CA LEU A 68 8.66 6.20 9.41
C LEU A 68 8.14 7.37 10.26
N GLU A 69 8.39 8.58 9.77
CA GLU A 69 7.76 9.80 10.29
C GLU A 69 6.38 10.01 9.66
N LEU A 70 5.32 9.96 10.48
CA LEU A 70 3.93 9.97 9.99
C LEU A 70 3.53 11.29 9.31
N ALA A 71 3.92 12.42 9.92
CA ALA A 71 3.53 13.77 9.51
C ALA A 71 4.42 14.35 8.40
N HIS A 72 5.55 13.72 8.08
CA HIS A 72 6.40 14.13 6.96
C HIS A 72 5.73 13.74 5.64
N LYS A 73 5.68 14.63 4.65
CA LYS A 73 5.00 14.37 3.38
C LYS A 73 5.95 13.76 2.36
N ASN A 74 5.96 12.43 2.25
CA ASN A 74 6.78 11.72 1.26
C ASN A 74 6.16 10.38 0.83
N THR A 75 6.83 9.72 -0.11
CA THR A 75 6.55 8.34 -0.50
C THR A 75 7.67 7.44 0.02
N VAL A 76 7.32 6.38 0.74
CA VAL A 76 8.27 5.40 1.26
C VAL A 76 8.10 4.08 0.52
N VAL A 77 9.20 3.52 0.02
CA VAL A 77 9.22 2.18 -0.58
C VAL A 77 9.98 1.25 0.34
N ILE A 78 9.33 0.17 0.78
CA ILE A 78 9.88 -0.83 1.68
C ILE A 78 10.13 -2.10 0.87
N ASN A 79 11.41 -2.42 0.68
CA ASN A 79 11.85 -3.65 0.04
C ASN A 79 12.49 -4.56 1.10
N ALA A 80 11.79 -5.62 1.51
CA ALA A 80 12.30 -6.56 2.50
C ALA A 80 11.90 -8.03 2.19
N PRO A 81 12.75 -9.02 2.52
CA PRO A 81 12.46 -10.45 2.31
C PRO A 81 11.20 -10.97 3.02
N VAL A 82 10.68 -12.13 2.61
CA VAL A 82 9.59 -12.82 3.34
C VAL A 82 10.05 -13.29 4.71
N GLY A 83 9.09 -13.49 5.61
CA GLY A 83 9.35 -13.97 6.97
C GLY A 83 9.77 -12.88 7.96
N GLN A 84 10.13 -11.68 7.51
CA GLN A 84 10.62 -10.61 8.38
C GLN A 84 9.53 -9.75 9.05
N GLY A 85 8.28 -10.18 9.05
CA GLY A 85 7.19 -9.49 9.75
C GLY A 85 6.70 -8.20 9.08
N LYS A 86 6.81 -8.08 7.74
CA LYS A 86 6.34 -6.91 6.99
C LYS A 86 4.85 -6.58 7.22
N SER A 87 3.99 -7.60 7.18
CA SER A 87 2.55 -7.42 7.40
C SER A 87 2.28 -6.86 8.81
N TYR A 88 2.95 -7.41 9.82
CA TYR A 88 2.90 -6.90 11.19
C TYR A 88 3.34 -5.43 11.25
N ALA A 89 4.44 -5.07 10.59
CA ALA A 89 4.90 -3.68 10.59
C ALA A 89 3.94 -2.72 9.89
N ILE A 90 3.24 -3.16 8.84
CA ILE A 90 2.13 -2.39 8.23
C ILE A 90 1.02 -2.17 9.25
N ILE A 91 0.56 -3.23 9.93
CA ILE A 91 -0.52 -3.14 10.92
C ILE A 91 -0.14 -2.19 12.05
N GLN A 92 1.09 -2.26 12.55
CA GLN A 92 1.58 -1.32 13.56
C GLN A 92 1.66 0.12 13.01
N THR A 93 1.99 0.31 11.73
CA THR A 93 1.97 1.63 11.09
C THR A 93 0.54 2.19 11.00
N VAL A 94 -0.44 1.37 10.61
CA VAL A 94 -1.87 1.72 10.60
C VAL A 94 -2.32 2.15 11.99
N LYS A 95 -1.99 1.35 13.01
CA LYS A 95 -2.28 1.67 14.41
C LYS A 95 -1.66 2.99 14.84
N ARG A 96 -0.39 3.25 14.50
CA ARG A 96 0.28 4.53 14.82
C ARG A 96 -0.43 5.73 14.20
N TYR A 97 -0.98 5.60 12.99
CA TYR A 97 -1.79 6.65 12.38
C TYR A 97 -3.13 6.86 13.11
N PHE A 98 -3.81 5.77 13.45
CA PHE A 98 -5.07 5.79 14.20
C PHE A 98 -4.90 6.41 15.60
N ASP A 99 -3.85 6.03 16.32
CA ASP A 99 -3.55 6.54 17.67
C ASP A 99 -2.97 7.97 17.66
N SER A 100 -2.76 8.57 16.49
CA SER A 100 -2.14 9.89 16.38
C SER A 100 -3.14 11.02 16.73
N ASN A 101 -2.62 12.15 17.22
CA ASN A 101 -3.46 13.33 17.50
C ASN A 101 -3.97 14.03 16.24
N GLU A 102 -3.34 13.78 15.08
CA GLU A 102 -3.79 14.32 13.80
C GLU A 102 -4.84 13.39 13.19
N LYS A 103 -5.82 13.96 12.49
CA LYS A 103 -6.86 13.16 11.83
C LYS A 103 -6.36 12.61 10.51
N TYR A 104 -6.36 11.28 10.41
CA TYR A 104 -5.99 10.56 9.21
C TYR A 104 -7.13 9.69 8.69
N LEU A 105 -7.21 9.59 7.36
CA LEU A 105 -7.92 8.52 6.67
C LEU A 105 -6.86 7.61 6.03
N VAL A 106 -6.73 6.39 6.54
CA VAL A 106 -5.71 5.44 6.12
C VAL A 106 -6.33 4.39 5.20
N PHE A 107 -5.82 4.25 3.99
CA PHE A 107 -6.14 3.13 3.12
C PHE A 107 -5.09 2.04 3.22
N VAL A 108 -5.53 0.83 3.52
CA VAL A 108 -4.75 -0.39 3.31
C VAL A 108 -5.20 -0.99 1.99
N VAL A 109 -4.32 -0.93 1.00
CA VAL A 109 -4.60 -1.28 -0.39
C VAL A 109 -4.00 -2.65 -0.67
N SER A 110 -4.88 -3.65 -0.71
CA SER A 110 -4.53 -5.03 -1.00
C SER A 110 -4.54 -5.31 -2.52
N PRO A 111 -3.70 -6.23 -3.02
CA PRO A 111 -3.78 -6.69 -4.40
C PRO A 111 -5.04 -7.56 -4.64
N PHE A 112 -5.51 -8.28 -3.63
CA PHE A 112 -6.59 -9.27 -3.75
C PHE A 112 -7.70 -9.09 -2.71
N VAL A 113 -8.92 -9.47 -3.05
CA VAL A 113 -10.08 -9.43 -2.14
C VAL A 113 -9.88 -10.38 -0.95
N SER A 114 -9.25 -11.54 -1.16
CA SER A 114 -9.00 -12.54 -0.10
C SER A 114 -8.22 -12.00 1.09
N LEU A 115 -7.29 -11.05 0.85
CA LEU A 115 -6.46 -10.44 1.89
C LEU A 115 -7.18 -9.30 2.63
N VAL A 116 -8.26 -8.74 2.08
CA VAL A 116 -9.01 -7.64 2.73
C VAL A 116 -9.53 -8.08 4.10
N LYS A 117 -10.17 -9.25 4.16
CA LYS A 117 -10.70 -9.76 5.43
C LYS A 117 -9.60 -10.02 6.45
N GLN A 118 -8.46 -10.55 6.01
CA GLN A 118 -7.31 -10.77 6.87
C GLN A 118 -6.81 -9.45 7.47
N TYR A 119 -6.62 -8.42 6.64
CA TYR A 119 -6.20 -7.10 7.13
C TYR A 119 -7.20 -6.49 8.10
N CYS A 120 -8.51 -6.60 7.84
CA CYS A 120 -9.52 -6.11 8.80
C CYS A 120 -9.36 -6.76 10.18
N ASN A 121 -9.21 -8.08 10.21
CA ASN A 121 -9.04 -8.83 11.47
C ASN A 121 -7.72 -8.45 12.15
N ASP A 122 -6.60 -8.46 11.43
CA ASP A 122 -5.29 -8.20 12.02
C ASP A 122 -5.18 -6.74 12.55
N ILE A 123 -5.84 -5.78 11.88
CA ILE A 123 -5.93 -4.38 12.35
C ILE A 123 -6.82 -4.29 13.60
N GLU A 124 -7.93 -5.02 13.65
CA GLU A 124 -8.78 -5.09 14.85
C GLU A 124 -8.01 -5.67 16.04
N GLU A 125 -7.29 -6.78 15.83
CA GLU A 125 -6.46 -7.44 16.84
C GLU A 125 -5.32 -6.55 17.36
N SER A 126 -4.87 -5.57 16.57
CA SER A 126 -3.90 -4.56 17.02
C SER A 126 -4.47 -3.56 18.03
N GLY A 127 -5.80 -3.52 18.20
CA GLY A 127 -6.52 -2.63 19.11
C GLY A 127 -7.21 -1.44 18.43
N VAL A 128 -7.30 -1.42 17.10
CA VAL A 128 -8.17 -0.47 16.38
C VAL A 128 -9.61 -1.01 16.47
N PRO A 129 -10.60 -0.22 16.92
CA PRO A 129 -11.97 -0.69 17.02
C PRO A 129 -12.55 -1.14 15.66
N ALA A 130 -13.27 -2.27 15.62
CA ALA A 130 -13.92 -2.76 14.40
C ALA A 130 -14.88 -1.74 13.77
N ASP A 131 -15.46 -0.86 14.59
CA ASP A 131 -16.33 0.21 14.14
C ASP A 131 -15.57 1.41 13.53
N GLN A 132 -14.24 1.37 13.47
CA GLN A 132 -13.37 2.32 12.77
C GLN A 132 -12.80 1.75 11.46
N ILE A 133 -13.02 0.45 11.22
CA ILE A 133 -12.51 -0.25 10.04
C ILE A 133 -13.65 -0.41 9.01
N TYR A 134 -13.38 -0.07 7.77
CA TYR A 134 -14.27 -0.31 6.64
C TYR A 134 -13.66 -1.34 5.69
N SER A 135 -14.39 -2.44 5.47
CA SER A 135 -14.03 -3.46 4.49
C SER A 135 -14.63 -3.16 3.12
N TYR A 136 -13.84 -3.32 2.06
CA TYR A 136 -14.31 -3.36 0.68
C TYR A 136 -15.50 -4.30 0.47
N ASP A 137 -15.64 -5.38 1.23
CA ASP A 137 -16.75 -6.32 1.07
C ASP A 137 -18.13 -5.69 1.30
N ASN A 138 -18.18 -4.56 2.03
CA ASN A 138 -19.40 -3.80 2.27
C ASN A 138 -19.76 -2.86 1.12
N LEU A 139 -18.81 -2.53 0.26
CA LEU A 139 -18.98 -1.51 -0.77
C LEU A 139 -20.04 -1.95 -1.79
N GLY A 140 -21.12 -1.18 -1.88
CA GLY A 140 -22.26 -1.48 -2.76
C GLY A 140 -23.16 -2.63 -2.32
N ARG A 141 -22.83 -3.31 -1.21
CA ARG A 141 -23.62 -4.43 -0.66
C ARG A 141 -24.34 -4.04 0.63
N SER A 142 -23.68 -3.25 1.48
CA SER A 142 -24.16 -2.86 2.81
C SER A 142 -24.23 -1.33 2.91
N THR A 143 -25.32 -0.74 2.39
CA THR A 143 -25.50 0.72 2.35
C THR A 143 -25.73 1.36 3.72
N SER A 144 -26.02 0.57 4.76
CA SER A 144 -26.16 1.04 6.14
C SER A 144 -24.82 1.32 6.84
N ILE A 145 -23.71 0.82 6.30
CA ILE A 145 -22.38 1.00 6.88
C ILE A 145 -21.75 2.24 6.24
N ASP A 146 -21.71 3.32 7.01
CA ASP A 146 -21.17 4.61 6.59
C ASP A 146 -19.63 4.57 6.61
N TYR A 147 -19.01 4.52 5.43
CA TYR A 147 -17.56 4.54 5.28
C TYR A 147 -16.91 5.88 5.65
N THR A 148 -17.66 6.98 5.69
CA THR A 148 -17.10 8.31 6.03
C THR A 148 -16.79 8.46 7.51
N LYS A 149 -17.37 7.61 8.35
CA LYS A 149 -17.14 7.57 9.81
C LYS A 149 -16.05 6.57 10.21
N ARG A 150 -15.33 6.01 9.23
CA ARG A 150 -14.32 4.98 9.43
C ARG A 150 -12.97 5.56 9.05
N GLU A 151 -12.02 5.53 9.97
CA GLU A 151 -10.69 6.09 9.74
C GLU A 151 -9.79 5.14 8.94
N ILE A 152 -10.08 3.83 8.99
CA ILE A 152 -9.32 2.81 8.28
C ILE A 152 -10.15 2.20 7.15
N GLN A 153 -9.64 2.26 5.92
CA GLN A 153 -10.29 1.76 4.71
C GLN A 153 -9.46 0.60 4.13
N VAL A 154 -9.93 -0.63 4.28
CA VAL A 154 -9.26 -1.81 3.72
C VAL A 154 -9.88 -2.15 2.38
N VAL A 155 -9.16 -1.86 1.29
CA VAL A 155 -9.69 -1.94 -0.08
C VAL A 155 -8.72 -2.62 -1.03
N THR A 156 -9.19 -2.92 -2.25
CA THR A 156 -8.31 -3.38 -3.33
C THR A 156 -7.73 -2.22 -4.14
N ALA A 157 -6.61 -2.44 -4.83
CA ALA A 157 -6.03 -1.46 -5.76
C ALA A 157 -7.05 -0.96 -6.80
N ASN A 158 -7.86 -1.86 -7.36
CA ASN A 158 -8.93 -1.49 -8.30
C ASN A 158 -9.96 -0.55 -7.68
N THR A 159 -10.28 -0.71 -6.40
CA THR A 159 -11.21 0.18 -5.70
C THR A 159 -10.64 1.58 -5.56
N LEU A 160 -9.38 1.69 -5.12
CA LEU A 160 -8.70 2.98 -4.97
C LEU A 160 -8.58 3.72 -6.30
N LEU A 161 -8.29 2.98 -7.37
CA LEU A 161 -8.20 3.49 -8.74
C LEU A 161 -9.57 3.77 -9.38
N GLY A 162 -10.68 3.44 -8.72
CA GLY A 162 -12.01 3.53 -9.31
C GLY A 162 -12.21 2.64 -10.54
N ASN A 163 -11.35 1.63 -10.71
CA ASN A 163 -11.41 0.66 -11.78
C ASN A 163 -12.59 -0.30 -11.51
N PRO A 164 -13.55 -0.47 -12.45
CA PRO A 164 -14.62 -1.44 -12.32
C PRO A 164 -14.11 -2.86 -12.02
N GLY A 165 -12.94 -3.25 -12.54
CA GLY A 165 -12.49 -4.65 -12.62
C GLY A 165 -13.25 -5.40 -13.73
N GLU A 166 -13.17 -6.74 -13.72
CA GLU A 166 -13.81 -7.58 -14.75
C GLU A 166 -15.35 -7.56 -14.69
N ASP A 167 -15.95 -7.36 -13.50
CA ASP A 167 -17.41 -7.24 -13.32
C ASP A 167 -17.89 -5.77 -13.51
N GLY A 168 -17.79 -5.31 -14.75
CA GLY A 168 -17.99 -3.91 -15.16
C GLY A 168 -19.45 -3.50 -15.33
N PHE A 169 -19.89 -2.54 -14.51
CA PHE A 169 -20.72 -1.35 -14.80
C PHE A 169 -21.40 -0.84 -13.52
N LYS A 170 -22.06 -1.71 -12.74
CA LYS A 170 -22.66 -1.33 -11.45
C LYS A 170 -21.61 -1.01 -10.38
N ASN A 171 -20.47 -1.70 -10.42
CA ASN A 171 -19.39 -1.49 -9.46
C ASN A 171 -18.62 -0.19 -9.69
N SER A 172 -18.54 0.32 -10.92
CA SER A 172 -17.76 1.55 -11.20
C SER A 172 -18.39 2.80 -10.61
N ASP A 173 -19.71 2.97 -10.69
CA ASP A 173 -20.36 4.18 -10.18
C ASP A 173 -20.36 4.21 -8.65
N ILE A 174 -20.54 3.05 -8.02
CA ILE A 174 -20.43 2.90 -6.57
C ILE A 174 -19.00 3.22 -6.10
N LYS A 175 -17.97 2.64 -6.76
CA LYS A 175 -16.56 2.92 -6.44
C LYS A 175 -16.23 4.40 -6.65
N ARG A 176 -16.68 5.01 -7.75
CA ARG A 176 -16.47 6.44 -8.01
C ARG A 176 -17.17 7.31 -6.96
N GLY A 177 -18.40 6.99 -6.60
CA GLY A 177 -19.17 7.68 -5.56
C GLY A 177 -18.47 7.59 -4.21
N TYR A 178 -18.01 6.41 -3.83
CA TYR A 178 -17.21 6.16 -2.63
C TYR A 178 -15.94 7.03 -2.58
N ILE A 179 -15.12 6.99 -3.63
CA ILE A 179 -13.88 7.79 -3.72
C ILE A 179 -14.19 9.29 -3.64
N ASN A 180 -15.13 9.78 -4.46
CA ASN A 180 -15.47 11.20 -4.48
C ASN A 180 -16.02 11.68 -3.12
N THR A 181 -16.84 10.86 -2.45
CA THR A 181 -17.38 11.19 -1.12
C THR A 181 -16.27 11.32 -0.09
N LEU A 182 -15.33 10.36 -0.05
CA LEU A 182 -14.21 10.40 0.89
C LEU A 182 -13.25 11.55 0.61
N VAL A 183 -12.94 11.83 -0.67
CA VAL A 183 -12.13 13.01 -1.06
C VAL A 183 -12.77 14.29 -0.54
N THR A 184 -14.05 14.53 -0.85
CA THR A 184 -14.76 15.73 -0.42
C THR A 184 -14.87 15.83 1.10
N HIS A 185 -15.10 14.69 1.79
CA HIS A 185 -15.11 14.65 3.25
C HIS A 185 -13.76 15.07 3.82
N CYS A 186 -12.65 14.52 3.30
CA CYS A 186 -11.32 14.85 3.76
C CYS A 186 -10.97 16.31 3.52
N GLU A 187 -11.28 16.84 2.33
CA GLU A 187 -11.04 18.25 1.99
C GLU A 187 -11.82 19.20 2.92
N ARG A 188 -13.07 18.86 3.25
CA ARG A 188 -13.93 19.71 4.09
C ARG A 188 -13.50 19.70 5.56
N GLU A 189 -13.14 18.53 6.09
CA GLU A 189 -12.81 18.35 7.51
C GLU A 189 -11.31 18.51 7.81
N GLY A 190 -10.48 18.76 6.78
CA GLY A 190 -9.03 18.87 6.92
C GLY A 190 -8.34 17.54 7.30
N ILE A 191 -8.91 16.40 6.88
CA ILE A 191 -8.38 15.07 7.16
C ILE A 191 -7.27 14.77 6.17
N LYS A 192 -6.13 14.32 6.67
CA LYS A 192 -4.97 13.91 5.87
C LYS A 192 -5.16 12.46 5.41
N VAL A 193 -4.78 12.16 4.17
CA VAL A 193 -4.95 10.83 3.60
C VAL A 193 -3.61 10.11 3.51
N VAL A 194 -3.61 8.82 3.86
CA VAL A 194 -2.44 7.94 3.76
C VAL A 194 -2.82 6.71 2.95
N PHE A 195 -1.98 6.35 1.98
CA PHE A 195 -2.12 5.10 1.24
C PHE A 195 -1.00 4.14 1.63
N ILE A 196 -1.35 2.94 2.04
CA ILE A 196 -0.42 1.84 2.32
C ILE A 196 -0.75 0.72 1.33
N TYR A 197 0.13 0.52 0.35
CA TYR A 197 -0.01 -0.54 -0.64
C TYR A 197 0.75 -1.77 -0.19
N ASP A 198 0.04 -2.89 -0.10
CA ASP A 198 0.64 -4.21 0.04
C ASP A 198 0.85 -4.80 -1.35
N GLU A 199 2.01 -5.39 -1.59
CA GLU A 199 2.35 -6.08 -2.84
C GLU A 199 1.92 -5.37 -4.12
N ILE A 200 2.32 -4.10 -4.26
CA ILE A 200 1.95 -3.29 -5.43
C ILE A 200 2.41 -3.94 -6.75
N HIS A 201 3.46 -4.76 -6.72
CA HIS A 201 3.94 -5.51 -7.87
C HIS A 201 2.94 -6.58 -8.35
N ASP A 202 2.08 -7.10 -7.49
CA ASP A 202 1.01 -8.03 -7.89
C ASP A 202 -0.20 -7.30 -8.46
N SER A 203 -0.32 -5.98 -8.22
CA SER A 203 -1.43 -5.15 -8.68
C SER A 203 -1.04 -4.13 -9.75
N TYR A 204 0.20 -4.15 -10.26
CA TYR A 204 0.71 -3.16 -11.22
C TYR A 204 -0.14 -3.06 -12.49
N HIS A 205 -0.70 -4.17 -12.95
CA HIS A 205 -1.56 -4.24 -14.13
C HIS A 205 -2.86 -3.44 -13.98
N ASN A 206 -3.28 -3.13 -12.74
CA ASN A 206 -4.45 -2.31 -12.47
C ASN A 206 -4.18 -0.82 -12.68
N PHE A 207 -2.92 -0.38 -12.65
CA PHE A 207 -2.50 1.03 -12.83
C PHE A 207 -2.47 1.42 -14.31
N GLN A 208 -3.59 1.21 -15.01
CA GLN A 208 -3.74 1.63 -16.39
C GLN A 208 -3.92 3.15 -16.47
N GLN A 209 -3.48 3.74 -17.59
CA GLN A 209 -3.48 5.19 -17.80
C GLN A 209 -4.88 5.81 -17.63
N GLU A 210 -5.94 5.10 -18.00
CA GLU A 210 -7.31 5.59 -17.85
C GLU A 210 -7.77 5.71 -16.37
N TYR A 211 -7.16 4.98 -15.44
CA TYR A 211 -7.52 4.99 -14.02
C TYR A 211 -6.53 5.72 -13.13
N ILE A 212 -5.28 5.89 -13.56
CA ILE A 212 -4.23 6.57 -12.75
C ILE A 212 -4.63 7.99 -12.35
N PHE A 213 -5.41 8.68 -13.19
CA PHE A 213 -5.91 10.03 -12.91
C PHE A 213 -6.86 10.08 -11.70
N ASN A 214 -7.44 8.97 -11.26
CA ASN A 214 -8.23 8.95 -10.03
C ASN A 214 -7.37 9.17 -8.78
N LEU A 215 -6.07 8.86 -8.81
CA LEU A 215 -5.15 9.23 -7.73
C LEU A 215 -5.00 10.74 -7.61
N TRP A 216 -5.12 11.49 -8.71
CA TRP A 216 -5.02 12.96 -8.75
C TRP A 216 -6.15 13.68 -7.99
N LYS A 217 -7.25 12.98 -7.69
CA LYS A 217 -8.33 13.50 -6.85
C LYS A 217 -7.87 13.78 -5.42
N TRP A 218 -6.88 13.05 -4.95
CA TRP A 218 -6.38 13.13 -3.58
C TRP A 218 -5.29 14.18 -3.39
N ARG A 219 -4.86 14.88 -4.44
CA ARG A 219 -3.69 15.78 -4.43
C ARG A 219 -3.67 16.83 -3.31
N ASN A 220 -4.84 17.28 -2.88
CA ASN A 220 -4.99 18.31 -1.85
C ASN A 220 -4.89 17.76 -0.43
N VAL A 221 -5.15 16.46 -0.24
CA VAL A 221 -5.28 15.82 1.08
C VAL A 221 -4.26 14.70 1.32
N ILE A 222 -3.62 14.18 0.27
CA ILE A 222 -2.61 13.13 0.38
C ILE A 222 -1.40 13.63 1.17
N GLN A 223 -1.10 12.91 2.24
CA GLN A 223 0.01 13.17 3.15
C GLN A 223 1.14 12.17 2.94
N LYS A 224 0.85 10.88 2.76
CA LYS A 224 1.88 9.85 2.67
C LYS A 224 1.45 8.67 1.80
N ASN A 225 2.42 8.13 1.06
CA ASN A 225 2.28 6.85 0.38
C ASN A 225 3.33 5.89 0.93
N VAL A 226 2.93 4.68 1.29
CA VAL A 226 3.83 3.61 1.72
C VAL A 226 3.60 2.43 0.79
N ASN A 227 4.65 2.02 0.09
CA ASN A 227 4.60 0.89 -0.84
C ASN A 227 5.46 -0.23 -0.28
N ARG A 228 4.83 -1.34 0.09
CA ARG A 228 5.54 -2.58 0.41
C ARG A 228 5.71 -3.42 -0.85
N GLN A 229 6.89 -3.99 -1.00
CA GLN A 229 7.14 -5.08 -1.95
C GLN A 229 7.75 -6.29 -1.25
N GLN A 230 7.19 -7.46 -1.55
CA GLN A 230 7.66 -8.78 -1.15
C GLN A 230 8.41 -9.46 -2.27
N LYS A 231 9.31 -10.31 -1.83
CA LYS A 231 10.12 -11.22 -2.63
C LYS A 231 9.57 -12.64 -2.47
N VAL A 232 9.32 -13.35 -3.55
CA VAL A 232 9.17 -14.82 -3.53
C VAL A 232 10.54 -15.42 -3.82
N TYR A 233 10.91 -16.47 -3.08
CA TYR A 233 12.14 -17.24 -3.29
C TYR A 233 11.92 -18.35 -4.31
#